data_AF-A0A3L6J955-F1
#
_entry.id   AF-A0A3L6J955-F1
#
_cell.length_a   1.000
_cell.length_b   1.000
_cell.length_c   1.000
_cell.angle_alpha   90.00
_cell.angle_beta   90.00
_cell.angle_gamma   90.00
#
_symmetry.space_group_name_H-M   'P 1'
#
loop_
_entity.id
_entity.type
_entity.pdbx_description
1 polymer ?
#
loop_
_entity_poly.entity_id
_entity_poly.type
_entity_poly.pdbx_seq_one_letter_code
_entity_poly.pdbx_strand_id
1 'polypeptide(L)'
;MRYALFLTEMGHSGVVFNEQDVEPKAVRVYLPGSRQSIEQSIRHLFPGSSEMKSALPELCSLVQQFLRGDSILIPFELVDTSVCYSFQLDVLRAERKIPRGTVASYSWVAKRIGTRAVRAVGTALARNPFPIVVPCHRAVRSDGSLGGFQGGLEMKRKLLEMEGIRLDSRNRVDSRFMNR
;
A
#
# COMPACT_ATOMS: atom_id res chain seq x y z
N MET A 1 -10.00 18.93 1.36
CA MET A 1 -9.21 17.81 0.79
C MET A 1 -8.92 18.13 -0.66
N ARG A 2 -7.68 17.95 -1.09
CA ARG A 2 -7.31 17.99 -2.51
C ARG A 2 -6.71 16.67 -2.93
N TYR A 3 -6.83 16.34 -4.21
CA TYR A 3 -6.30 15.08 -4.72
C TYR A 3 -5.51 15.29 -6.00
N ALA A 4 -4.53 14.43 -6.21
CA ALA A 4 -3.76 14.37 -7.43
C ALA A 4 -3.98 13.03 -8.12
N LEU A 5 -4.11 13.06 -9.44
CA LEU A 5 -4.15 11.88 -10.30
C LEU A 5 -2.94 11.93 -11.23
N PHE A 6 -2.26 10.80 -11.38
CA PHE A 6 -1.05 10.73 -12.18
C PHE A 6 -0.93 9.36 -12.85
N LEU A 7 -0.27 9.35 -14.01
CA LEU A 7 -0.08 8.14 -14.79
C LEU A 7 1.12 7.33 -14.26
N THR A 8 0.98 6.01 -14.28
CA THR A 8 2.02 5.03 -14.00
C THR A 8 2.03 4.01 -15.14
N GLU A 9 3.05 3.16 -15.22
CA GLU A 9 3.10 2.07 -16.20
C GLU A 9 1.99 1.01 -15.99
N MET A 10 1.38 0.97 -14.80
CA MET A 10 0.31 0.06 -14.44
C MET A 10 -1.10 0.69 -14.50
N GLY A 11 -1.22 1.91 -15.03
CA GLY A 11 -2.48 2.67 -15.09
C GLY A 11 -2.41 3.98 -14.30
N HIS A 12 -3.56 4.61 -14.06
CA HIS A 12 -3.61 5.83 -13.23
C HIS A 12 -3.51 5.45 -11.76
N SER A 13 -2.77 6.22 -10.98
CA SER A 13 -2.81 6.20 -9.52
C SER A 13 -3.32 7.55 -9.02
N GLY A 14 -3.65 7.62 -7.74
CA GLY A 14 -4.18 8.82 -7.12
C GLY A 14 -3.81 8.93 -5.66
N VAL A 15 -3.67 10.17 -5.18
CA VAL A 15 -3.42 10.45 -3.77
C VAL A 15 -4.35 11.57 -3.33
N VAL A 16 -4.96 11.42 -2.14
CA VAL A 16 -5.79 12.45 -1.50
C VAL A 16 -5.01 12.99 -0.32
N PHE A 17 -5.02 14.31 -0.18
CA PHE A 17 -4.25 15.06 0.81
C PHE A 17 -5.15 15.90 1.72
N ASN A 18 -4.71 16.04 2.97
CA ASN A 18 -5.19 17.07 3.88
C ASN A 18 -4.37 18.36 3.66
N GLU A 19 -5.05 19.48 3.40
CA GLU A 19 -4.41 20.78 3.12
C GLU A 19 -4.32 21.70 4.34
N GLN A 20 -4.73 21.23 5.51
CA GLN A 20 -4.58 22.02 6.74
C GLN A 20 -3.12 22.14 7.19
N ASP A 21 -2.23 21.33 6.63
CA ASP A 21 -0.79 21.34 6.91
C ASP A 21 -0.02 22.18 5.89
N VAL A 22 1.05 22.85 6.36
CA VAL A 22 2.01 23.59 5.52
C VAL A 22 2.64 22.65 4.47
N GLU A 23 2.86 21.39 4.85
CA GLU A 23 3.23 20.30 3.95
C GLU A 23 2.08 19.28 3.87
N PRO A 24 1.39 19.14 2.74
CA PRO A 24 0.17 18.35 2.65
C PRO A 24 0.47 16.86 2.86
N LYS A 25 -0.14 16.27 3.89
CA LYS A 25 -0.03 14.83 4.19
C LYS A 25 -1.12 14.03 3.49
N ALA A 26 -0.74 12.86 2.98
CA ALA A 26 -1.68 11.98 2.31
C ALA A 26 -2.59 11.26 3.31
N VAL A 27 -3.90 11.40 3.09
CA VAL A 27 -4.95 10.67 3.84
C VAL A 27 -5.36 9.39 3.11
N ARG A 28 -5.05 9.27 1.81
CA ARG A 28 -5.30 8.05 1.04
C ARG A 28 -4.43 7.94 -0.20
N VAL A 29 -3.93 6.74 -0.49
CA VAL A 29 -3.27 6.37 -1.74
C VAL A 29 -4.11 5.33 -2.47
N TYR A 30 -4.26 5.49 -3.78
CA TYR A 30 -4.98 4.57 -4.65
C TYR A 30 -4.01 3.79 -5.52
N LEU A 31 -4.14 2.47 -5.51
CA LEU A 31 -3.40 1.58 -6.40
C LEU A 31 -3.75 1.85 -7.87
N PRO A 32 -2.87 1.48 -8.81
CA PRO A 32 -3.12 1.70 -10.23
C PRO A 32 -4.44 1.10 -10.72
N GLY A 33 -5.16 1.85 -11.55
CA GLY A 33 -6.43 1.46 -12.15
C GLY A 33 -6.87 2.43 -13.24
N SER A 34 -8.15 2.39 -13.60
CA SER A 34 -8.70 3.40 -14.51
C SER A 34 -8.81 4.74 -13.80
N ARG A 35 -8.57 5.84 -14.52
CA ARG A 35 -8.77 7.20 -14.00
C ARG A 35 -10.18 7.38 -13.44
N GLN A 36 -11.18 6.95 -14.21
CA GLN A 36 -12.59 7.07 -13.87
C GLN A 36 -12.94 6.33 -12.56
N SER A 37 -12.46 5.11 -12.36
CA SER A 37 -12.74 4.35 -11.13
C SER A 37 -12.13 4.99 -9.89
N ILE A 38 -10.93 5.58 -10.03
CA ILE A 38 -10.26 6.28 -8.94
C ILE A 38 -11.00 7.58 -8.62
N GLU A 39 -11.33 8.38 -9.64
CA GLU A 39 -12.13 9.60 -9.47
C GLU A 39 -13.47 9.32 -8.80
N GLN A 40 -14.19 8.27 -9.22
CA GLN A 40 -15.46 7.89 -8.62
C GLN A 40 -15.31 7.52 -7.14
N SER A 41 -14.25 6.76 -6.81
CA SER A 41 -13.93 6.40 -5.42
C SER A 41 -13.59 7.63 -4.58
N ILE A 42 -12.83 8.58 -5.12
CA ILE A 42 -12.48 9.83 -4.47
C ILE A 42 -13.73 10.67 -4.21
N ARG A 43 -14.61 10.85 -5.21
CA ARG A 43 -15.86 11.61 -5.05
C ARG A 43 -16.78 10.99 -4.00
N HIS A 44 -16.82 9.66 -3.91
CA HIS A 44 -17.64 8.95 -2.93
C HIS A 44 -17.09 9.07 -1.50
N LEU A 45 -15.79 8.86 -1.31
CA LEU A 45 -15.17 8.85 0.03
C LEU A 45 -14.78 10.23 0.54
N PHE A 46 -14.54 11.18 -0.36
CA PHE A 46 -14.13 12.55 -0.05
C PHE A 46 -14.99 13.55 -0.84
N PRO A 47 -16.31 13.62 -0.55
CA PRO A 47 -17.20 14.57 -1.21
C PRO A 47 -16.69 16.00 -1.01
N GLY A 48 -16.79 16.82 -2.06
CA GLY A 48 -16.28 18.20 -2.06
C GLY A 48 -14.76 18.33 -2.23
N SER A 49 -14.02 17.24 -2.41
CA SER A 49 -12.61 17.30 -2.78
C SER A 49 -12.40 17.81 -4.21
N SER A 50 -11.30 18.51 -4.44
CA SER A 50 -10.95 19.07 -5.77
C SER A 50 -9.59 18.58 -6.27
N GLU A 51 -9.47 18.39 -7.58
CA GLU A 51 -8.21 17.97 -8.21
C GLU A 51 -7.14 19.07 -8.18
N MET A 52 -5.90 18.68 -7.94
CA MET A 52 -4.72 19.54 -8.05
C MET A 52 -4.31 19.65 -9.52
N LYS A 53 -4.48 20.84 -10.11
CA LYS A 53 -4.16 21.09 -11.53
C LYS A 53 -2.70 21.44 -11.81
N SER A 54 -1.89 21.68 -10.78
CA SER A 54 -0.48 22.09 -10.90
C SER A 54 0.32 21.57 -9.71
N ALA A 55 1.62 21.32 -9.93
CA ALA A 55 2.62 20.81 -8.96
C ALA A 55 2.13 19.58 -8.15
N LEU A 56 2.56 18.39 -8.55
CA LEU A 56 2.30 17.17 -7.80
C LEU A 56 3.12 17.16 -6.49
N PRO A 57 2.51 16.88 -5.33
CA PRO A 57 3.27 16.67 -4.10
C PRO A 57 4.30 15.54 -4.25
N GLU A 58 5.40 15.63 -3.51
CA GLU A 58 6.55 14.70 -3.59
C GLU A 58 6.13 13.22 -3.56
N LEU A 59 5.17 12.88 -2.69
CA LEU A 59 4.66 11.51 -2.56
C LEU A 59 4.16 10.93 -3.89
N CYS A 60 3.58 11.73 -4.79
CA CYS A 60 3.14 11.25 -6.10
C CYS A 60 4.33 10.74 -6.93
N SER A 61 5.43 11.51 -6.96
CA SER A 61 6.66 11.14 -7.66
C SER A 61 7.29 9.89 -7.05
N LEU A 62 7.33 9.78 -5.72
CA LEU A 62 7.84 8.60 -5.03
C LEU A 62 6.99 7.35 -5.34
N VAL A 63 5.67 7.46 -5.32
CA VAL A 63 4.78 6.35 -5.71
C VAL A 63 5.02 5.93 -7.17
N GLN A 64 5.22 6.89 -8.09
CA GLN A 64 5.54 6.59 -9.48
C GLN A 64 6.88 5.84 -9.61
N GLN A 65 7.94 6.30 -8.93
CA GLN A 65 9.24 5.64 -8.91
C GLN A 65 9.15 4.22 -8.37
N PHE A 66 8.46 4.02 -7.24
CA PHE A 66 8.24 2.69 -6.69
C PHE A 66 7.54 1.75 -7.68
N LEU A 67 6.45 2.23 -8.31
CA LEU A 67 5.65 1.44 -9.25
C LEU A 67 6.36 1.16 -10.58
N ARG A 68 7.42 1.92 -10.91
CA ARG A 68 8.36 1.62 -12.00
C ARG A 68 9.34 0.50 -11.64
N GLY A 69 9.46 0.19 -10.35
CA GLY A 69 10.35 -0.82 -9.81
C GLY A 69 11.59 -0.26 -9.12
N ASP A 70 11.72 1.06 -8.99
CA ASP A 70 12.87 1.67 -8.33
C ASP A 70 12.95 1.22 -6.87
N SER A 71 14.17 0.93 -6.42
CA SER A 71 14.43 0.53 -5.03
C SER A 71 14.56 1.77 -4.14
N ILE A 72 13.42 2.42 -3.89
CA ILE A 72 13.32 3.61 -3.05
C ILE A 72 12.61 3.34 -1.73
N LEU A 73 12.88 4.19 -0.73
CA LEU A 73 12.11 4.25 0.50
C LEU A 73 11.16 5.44 0.43
N ILE A 74 9.90 5.22 0.78
CA ILE A 74 8.92 6.29 0.92
C ILE A 74 8.86 6.68 2.41
N PRO A 75 9.15 7.95 2.77
CA PRO A 75 9.02 8.42 4.14
C PRO A 75 7.60 8.27 4.66
N PHE A 76 7.46 7.80 5.91
CA PHE A 76 6.13 7.60 6.52
C PHE A 76 5.52 8.92 7.00
N GLU A 77 6.34 9.96 7.09
CA GLU A 77 6.01 11.31 7.51
C GLU A 77 5.12 12.02 6.46
N LEU A 78 5.12 11.53 5.22
CA LEU A 78 4.28 12.03 4.12
C LEU A 78 2.81 11.58 4.20
N VAL A 79 2.45 10.68 5.14
CA VAL A 79 1.07 10.22 5.33
C VAL A 79 0.50 10.72 6.65
N ASP A 80 -0.81 11.01 6.65
CA ASP A 80 -1.53 11.43 7.84
C ASP A 80 -2.02 10.21 8.62
N THR A 81 -1.27 9.81 9.64
CA THR A 81 -1.61 8.63 10.44
C THR A 81 -2.86 8.79 11.30
N SER A 82 -3.41 10.01 11.45
CA SER A 82 -4.61 10.24 12.25
C SER A 82 -5.86 9.56 11.67
N VAL A 83 -5.85 9.23 10.37
CA VAL A 83 -6.94 8.49 9.70
C VAL A 83 -6.98 7.00 10.06
N CYS A 84 -5.98 6.50 10.78
CA CYS A 84 -5.89 5.11 11.21
C CYS A 84 -6.29 4.97 12.68
N TYR A 85 -7.07 3.94 13.01
CA TYR A 85 -7.27 3.56 14.42
C TYR A 85 -6.01 2.87 14.97
N SER A 86 -5.84 2.88 16.30
CA SER A 86 -4.60 2.46 16.99
C SER A 86 -4.09 1.09 16.53
N PHE A 87 -4.93 0.06 16.57
CA PHE A 87 -4.54 -1.29 16.14
C PHE A 87 -4.13 -1.36 14.66
N GLN A 88 -4.82 -0.64 13.76
CA GLN A 88 -4.41 -0.59 12.36
C GLN A 88 -3.05 0.08 12.20
N LEU A 89 -2.81 1.19 12.90
CA LEU A 89 -1.54 1.89 12.83
C LEU A 89 -0.37 1.01 13.28
N ASP A 90 -0.56 0.21 14.33
CA ASP A 90 0.46 -0.75 14.79
C ASP A 90 0.74 -1.83 13.74
N VAL A 91 -0.31 -2.37 13.11
CA VAL A 91 -0.18 -3.33 11.99
C VAL A 91 0.59 -2.71 10.81
N LEU A 92 0.21 -1.50 10.39
CA LEU A 92 0.85 -0.81 9.25
C LEU A 92 2.32 -0.49 9.54
N ARG A 93 2.65 -0.08 10.78
CA ARG A 93 4.03 0.15 11.21
C ARG A 93 4.86 -1.14 11.22
N ALA A 94 4.28 -2.25 11.64
CA ALA A 94 4.95 -3.56 11.60
C ALA A 94 5.16 -4.04 10.15
N GLU A 95 4.16 -3.87 9.28
CA GLU A 95 4.24 -4.23 7.86
C GLU A 95 5.33 -3.44 7.12
N ARG A 96 5.45 -2.13 7.40
CA ARG A 96 6.47 -1.26 6.80
C ARG A 96 7.90 -1.75 7.06
N LYS A 97 8.13 -2.52 8.12
CA LYS A 97 9.45 -3.07 8.45
C LYS A 97 9.85 -4.27 7.58
N ILE A 98 8.97 -4.79 6.73
CA ILE A 98 9.29 -5.90 5.83
C ILE A 98 10.10 -5.36 4.64
N PRO A 99 11.39 -5.76 4.48
CA PRO A 99 12.24 -5.25 3.41
C PRO A 99 11.75 -5.63 2.02
N ARG A 100 12.10 -4.81 1.02
CA ARG A 100 11.92 -5.13 -0.40
C ARG A 100 12.59 -6.48 -0.70
N GLY A 101 11.94 -7.30 -1.53
CA GLY A 101 12.46 -8.62 -1.91
C GLY A 101 12.25 -9.70 -0.85
N THR A 102 11.49 -9.41 0.21
CA THR A 102 11.04 -10.40 1.19
C THR A 102 9.55 -10.27 1.45
N VAL A 103 8.95 -11.34 1.96
CA VAL A 103 7.56 -11.37 2.42
C VAL A 103 7.50 -11.78 3.88
N ALA A 104 6.41 -11.44 4.57
CA ALA A 104 6.12 -11.99 5.88
C ALA A 104 4.70 -12.57 5.92
N SER A 105 4.45 -13.52 6.80
CA SER A 105 3.08 -14.00 7.00
C SER A 105 2.26 -13.04 7.85
N TYR A 106 0.93 -13.07 7.72
CA TYR A 106 0.05 -12.36 8.66
C TYR A 106 0.31 -12.73 10.13
N SER A 107 0.73 -13.97 10.41
CA SER A 107 1.09 -14.41 11.76
C SER A 107 2.41 -13.80 12.24
N TRP A 108 3.36 -13.55 11.34
CA TRP A 108 4.60 -12.84 11.66
C TRP A 108 4.30 -11.41 12.11
N VAL A 109 3.43 -10.70 11.37
CA VAL A 109 3.01 -9.33 11.71
C VAL A 109 2.26 -9.32 13.05
N ALA A 110 1.34 -10.26 13.26
CA ALA A 110 0.63 -10.42 14.54
C ALA A 110 1.59 -10.61 15.72
N LYS A 111 2.60 -11.47 15.56
CA LYS A 111 3.65 -11.69 16.56
C LYS A 111 4.44 -10.41 16.86
N ARG A 112 4.76 -9.61 15.83
CA ARG A 112 5.52 -8.36 15.99
C ARG A 112 4.78 -7.29 16.79
N ILE A 113 3.46 -7.27 16.74
CA ILE A 113 2.64 -6.35 17.53
C ILE A 113 2.06 -6.98 18.80
N GLY A 114 2.51 -8.20 19.17
CA GLY A 114 2.12 -8.86 20.40
C GLY A 114 0.66 -9.36 20.44
N THR A 115 0.04 -9.64 19.29
CA THR A 115 -1.35 -10.12 19.22
C THR A 115 -1.47 -11.55 18.67
N ARG A 116 -2.54 -12.24 19.07
CA ARG A 116 -2.95 -13.53 18.48
C ARG A 116 -4.02 -13.36 17.38
N ALA A 117 -4.49 -12.14 17.13
CA ALA A 117 -5.59 -11.84 16.21
C ALA A 117 -5.14 -11.77 14.74
N VAL A 118 -4.64 -12.88 14.17
CA VAL A 118 -4.11 -12.94 12.79
C VAL A 118 -5.14 -12.50 11.73
N ARG A 119 -6.42 -12.86 11.90
CA ARG A 119 -7.49 -12.43 10.98
C ARG A 119 -7.72 -10.90 11.02
N ALA A 120 -7.59 -10.30 12.21
CA ALA A 120 -7.71 -8.86 12.38
C ALA A 120 -6.55 -8.12 11.70
N VAL A 121 -5.33 -8.67 11.76
CA VAL A 121 -4.17 -8.15 11.02
C VAL A 121 -4.44 -8.16 9.52
N GLY A 122 -4.92 -9.28 8.96
CA GLY A 122 -5.29 -9.36 7.55
C GLY A 122 -6.37 -8.34 7.16
N THR A 123 -7.35 -8.10 8.03
CA THR A 123 -8.40 -7.09 7.81
C THR A 123 -7.84 -5.67 7.84
N ALA A 124 -6.96 -5.36 8.78
CA ALA A 124 -6.31 -4.05 8.90
C ALA A 124 -5.45 -3.72 7.66
N LEU A 125 -4.72 -4.72 7.13
CA LEU A 125 -3.95 -4.59 5.90
C LEU A 125 -4.83 -4.48 4.64
N ALA A 126 -5.94 -5.22 4.59
CA ALA A 126 -6.91 -5.10 3.49
C ALA A 126 -7.57 -3.72 3.42
N ARG A 127 -7.61 -3.00 4.56
CA ARG A 127 -8.12 -1.63 4.70
C ARG A 127 -7.00 -0.59 4.78
N ASN A 128 -5.77 -0.94 4.39
CA ASN A 128 -4.64 -0.02 4.38
C ASN A 128 -4.98 1.24 3.53
N PRO A 129 -5.02 2.44 4.12
CA PRO A 129 -5.26 3.67 3.36
C PRO A 129 -4.03 4.11 2.55
N PHE A 130 -2.86 3.54 2.82
CA PHE A 130 -1.58 3.93 2.22
C PHE A 130 -0.88 2.75 1.53
N PRO A 131 -1.51 2.04 0.56
CA PRO A 131 -0.79 1.05 -0.24
C PRO A 131 0.46 1.68 -0.88
N ILE A 132 1.47 0.86 -1.15
CA ILE A 132 2.81 1.27 -1.66
C ILE A 132 3.67 1.95 -0.60
N VAL A 133 3.17 2.96 0.11
CA VAL A 133 3.88 3.56 1.27
C VAL A 133 4.02 2.54 2.40
N VAL A 134 2.92 1.83 2.68
CA VAL A 134 2.92 0.61 3.48
C VAL A 134 2.80 -0.56 2.50
N PRO A 135 3.83 -1.43 2.41
CA PRO A 135 3.95 -2.43 1.36
C PRO A 135 3.11 -3.67 1.65
N CYS A 136 1.79 -3.52 1.82
CA CYS A 136 0.89 -4.61 2.21
C CYS A 136 0.78 -5.75 1.18
N HIS A 137 1.35 -5.59 -0.02
CA HIS A 137 1.56 -6.68 -0.98
C HIS A 137 2.62 -7.69 -0.50
N ARG A 138 3.48 -7.33 0.47
CA ARG A 138 4.50 -8.22 1.08
C ARG A 138 3.93 -9.14 2.17
N ALA A 139 2.73 -8.89 2.69
CA ALA A 139 2.06 -9.82 3.59
C ALA A 139 1.40 -10.99 2.85
N VAL A 140 1.70 -12.23 3.22
CA VAL A 140 1.12 -13.44 2.62
C VAL A 140 0.55 -14.39 3.68
N ARG A 141 -0.09 -15.49 3.27
CA ARG A 141 -0.47 -16.56 4.19
C ARG A 141 0.76 -17.36 4.62
N SER A 142 0.69 -18.00 5.78
CA SER A 142 1.81 -18.77 6.33
C SER A 142 2.20 -19.99 5.49
N ASP A 143 1.33 -20.46 4.60
CA ASP A 143 1.60 -21.54 3.64
C ASP A 143 2.24 -21.04 2.32
N GLY A 144 2.59 -19.75 2.26
CA GLY A 144 3.18 -19.09 1.11
C GLY A 144 2.17 -18.59 0.07
N SER A 145 0.88 -18.95 0.17
CA SER A 145 -0.14 -18.44 -0.77
C SER A 145 -0.37 -16.94 -0.58
N LEU A 146 -0.62 -16.22 -1.68
CA LEU A 146 -0.62 -14.75 -1.68
C LEU A 146 -1.63 -14.11 -0.70
N GLY A 147 -2.77 -14.72 -0.41
CA GLY A 147 -3.82 -14.03 0.34
C GLY A 147 -4.47 -12.89 -0.44
N GLY A 148 -5.37 -12.14 0.21
CA GLY A 148 -6.09 -11.04 -0.44
C GLY A 148 -5.21 -9.82 -0.70
N PHE A 149 -5.65 -8.97 -1.66
CA PHE A 149 -5.05 -7.68 -1.96
C PHE A 149 -6.09 -6.72 -2.52
N GLN A 150 -6.03 -5.44 -2.12
CA GLN A 150 -6.96 -4.42 -2.59
C GLN A 150 -6.92 -4.24 -4.12
N GLY A 151 -5.72 -4.31 -4.73
CA GLY A 151 -5.53 -4.24 -6.18
C GLY A 151 -5.74 -5.56 -6.92
N GLY A 152 -6.24 -6.60 -6.23
CA GLY A 152 -6.39 -7.94 -6.81
C GLY A 152 -5.10 -8.76 -6.84
N LEU A 153 -5.24 -10.07 -7.04
CA LEU A 153 -4.11 -11.01 -6.97
C LEU A 153 -3.07 -10.78 -8.08
N GLU A 154 -3.52 -10.36 -9.27
CA GLU A 154 -2.63 -10.10 -10.40
C GLU A 154 -1.65 -8.95 -10.10
N MET A 155 -2.16 -7.84 -9.54
CA MET A 155 -1.30 -6.72 -9.16
C MET A 155 -0.36 -7.10 -8.02
N LYS A 156 -0.85 -7.84 -7.02
CA LYS A 156 0.01 -8.33 -5.93
C LYS A 156 1.17 -9.17 -6.47
N ARG A 157 0.89 -10.08 -7.40
CA ARG A 157 1.90 -10.88 -8.10
C ARG A 157 2.91 -9.99 -8.82
N LYS A 158 2.45 -9.04 -9.64
CA LYS A 158 3.32 -8.11 -10.38
C LYS A 158 4.23 -7.31 -9.45
N LEU A 159 3.71 -6.79 -8.34
CA LEU A 159 4.50 -6.05 -7.35
C LEU A 159 5.56 -6.94 -6.68
N LEU A 160 5.21 -8.18 -6.32
CA LEU A 160 6.16 -9.12 -5.73
C LEU A 160 7.27 -9.51 -6.72
N GLU A 161 6.92 -9.83 -7.97
CA GLU A 161 7.87 -10.17 -9.03
C GLU A 161 8.80 -9.00 -9.36
N MET A 162 8.27 -7.77 -9.41
CA MET A 162 9.04 -6.53 -9.56
C MET A 162 10.06 -6.33 -8.44
N GLU A 163 9.76 -6.82 -7.23
CA GLU A 163 10.69 -6.84 -6.10
C GLU A 163 11.67 -8.02 -6.11
N GLY A 164 11.62 -8.88 -7.14
CA GLY A 164 12.50 -10.04 -7.29
C GLY A 164 11.99 -11.32 -6.61
N ILE A 165 10.76 -11.32 -6.11
CA ILE A 165 10.17 -12.46 -5.40
C ILE A 165 9.65 -13.47 -6.42
N ARG A 166 10.06 -14.73 -6.27
CA ARG A 166 9.62 -15.82 -7.15
C ARG A 166 8.40 -16.53 -6.58
N LEU A 167 7.47 -16.84 -7.47
CA LEU A 167 6.24 -17.57 -7.19
C LEU A 167 6.25 -18.89 -7.96
N ASP A 168 5.69 -19.94 -7.35
CA ASP A 168 5.47 -21.21 -8.04
C ASP A 168 4.24 -21.17 -8.96
N SER A 169 4.00 -22.25 -9.70
CA SER A 169 2.83 -22.41 -10.58
C SER A 169 1.47 -22.30 -9.87
N ARG A 170 1.44 -22.38 -8.53
CA ARG A 170 0.25 -22.26 -7.69
C ARG A 170 0.15 -20.91 -7.00
N ASN A 171 0.94 -19.91 -7.43
CA ASN A 171 1.04 -18.58 -6.81
C ASN A 171 1.43 -18.64 -5.32
N ARG A 172 2.37 -19.51 -4.96
CA ARG A 172 2.98 -19.52 -3.63
C ARG A 172 4.39 -18.94 -3.69
N VAL A 173 4.72 -18.13 -2.69
CA VAL A 173 6.05 -17.56 -2.53
C VAL A 173 7.04 -18.66 -2.19
N ASP A 174 8.17 -18.68 -2.90
CA ASP A 174 9.29 -19.55 -2.54
C ASP A 174 9.76 -19.21 -1.11
N SER A 175 9.87 -20.25 -0.29
CA SER A 175 10.23 -20.15 1.13
C SER A 175 11.49 -19.34 1.43
N ARG A 176 12.42 -19.22 0.47
CA ARG A 176 13.65 -18.41 0.59
C ARG A 176 13.39 -16.91 0.74
N PHE A 177 12.24 -16.42 0.27
CA PHE A 177 11.85 -15.02 0.42
C PHE A 177 10.99 -14.76 1.67
N MET A 178 10.63 -15.80 2.43
CA MET A 178 9.74 -15.67 3.58
C MET A 178 10.50 -15.40 4.89
N ASN A 179 10.18 -14.28 5.54
CA ASN A 179 10.58 -14.00 6.90
C ASN A 179 9.77 -14.90 7.85
N ARG A 180 10.46 -15.82 8.53
CA ARG A 180 9.88 -16.75 9.51
C ARG A 180 10.05 -16.24 10.94
#